data_AF-A0A359DD81-F1
#
_entry.id   AF-A0A359DD81-F1
#
_cell.length_a   1.000
_cell.length_b   1.000
_cell.length_c   1.000
_cell.angle_alpha   90.00
_cell.angle_beta   90.00
_cell.angle_gamma   90.00
#
_symmetry.space_group_name_H-M   'P 1'
#
loop_
_entity.id
_entity.type
_entity.pdbx_description
1 polymer ?
#
loop_
_entity_poly.entity_id
_entity_poly.type
_entity_poly.pdbx_seq_one_letter_code
_entity_poly.pdbx_strand_id
1 'polypeptide(L)'
;MKPRMHRPFTALPQRQRGAVIVLIMIALLSILAMAALALDGGHMLVNKTRLQNAVDAAALSGAKRLLQVSGAVGAATVVERAARDTLLLNASALNGNGELASAITQAGGVNSFAVVELANSVYGPFTFPGPADASYVRVSVPNYPLSPFFWGILQVIAGPDPAKAVAAIATAGPSPTSPCDVVPLMVCGNPAQYDPANGMFWGYRFGDLQLLKTAANDDSPIGPGNFQLLSLDGNGGNVVRDSLAGGIERCNNVGEQVQTKPGNTVGPSVQGLNTRFGNYQGGNLSRQDYPPDLVITATDLKYDDKESPPRIEHQNQPVTSSNGNLSSASGALFDYNDWLQASAACAAGTG
;
A
#
# COMPACT_ATOMS: atom_id res chain seq x y z
N MET A 1 -99.74 -54.75 21.09
CA MET A 1 -98.84 -54.25 20.02
C MET A 1 -97.91 -53.20 20.59
N LYS A 2 -96.59 -53.41 20.56
CA LYS A 2 -95.57 -52.40 20.91
C LYS A 2 -94.69 -52.16 19.68
N PRO A 3 -94.47 -50.92 19.21
CA PRO A 3 -93.55 -50.69 18.11
C PRO A 3 -92.11 -50.67 18.64
N ARG A 4 -91.22 -51.45 18.01
CA ARG A 4 -89.77 -51.38 18.24
C ARG A 4 -89.20 -50.23 17.41
N MET A 5 -88.84 -49.15 18.07
CA MET A 5 -88.16 -48.00 17.48
C MET A 5 -86.66 -48.36 17.30
N HIS A 6 -86.19 -48.53 16.06
CA HIS A 6 -84.75 -48.64 15.76
C HIS A 6 -84.17 -47.23 15.59
N ARG A 7 -83.28 -46.82 16.49
CA ARG A 7 -82.44 -45.63 16.29
C ARG A 7 -81.29 -45.99 15.36
N PRO A 8 -80.99 -45.20 14.31
CA PRO A 8 -79.73 -45.35 13.59
C PRO A 8 -78.60 -44.81 14.47
N PHE A 9 -77.55 -45.60 14.67
CA PHE A 9 -76.28 -45.10 15.19
C PHE A 9 -75.63 -44.22 14.11
N THR A 10 -75.53 -42.92 14.36
CA THR A 10 -74.68 -42.03 13.57
C THR A 10 -73.22 -42.35 13.88
N ALA A 11 -72.49 -42.89 12.91
CA ALA A 11 -71.05 -43.06 13.01
C ALA A 11 -70.38 -41.68 13.14
N LEU A 12 -69.55 -41.51 14.17
CA LEU A 12 -68.72 -40.30 14.32
C LEU A 12 -67.66 -40.25 13.21
N PRO A 13 -67.31 -39.06 12.69
CA PRO A 13 -66.34 -38.93 11.61
C PRO A 13 -64.95 -39.42 12.05
N GLN A 14 -64.35 -40.30 11.25
CA GLN A 14 -62.98 -40.81 11.47
C GLN A 14 -61.99 -39.63 11.46
N ARG A 15 -61.24 -39.47 12.56
CA ARG A 15 -60.17 -38.47 12.69
C ARG A 15 -59.00 -38.85 11.78
N GLN A 16 -58.74 -38.04 10.74
CA GLN A 16 -57.54 -38.14 9.90
C GLN A 16 -56.28 -37.73 10.67
N ARG A 17 -55.74 -38.60 11.53
CA ARG A 17 -54.51 -38.35 12.29
C ARG A 17 -53.21 -38.64 11.50
N GLY A 18 -53.31 -39.28 10.33
CA GLY A 18 -52.15 -39.67 9.52
C GLY A 18 -51.64 -38.60 8.55
N ALA A 19 -52.50 -37.73 8.00
CA ALA A 19 -52.07 -36.76 6.98
C ALA A 19 -51.22 -35.61 7.56
N VAL A 20 -51.45 -35.26 8.83
CA VAL A 20 -50.75 -34.15 9.51
C VAL A 20 -49.26 -34.45 9.67
N ILE A 21 -48.87 -35.71 9.94
CA ILE A 21 -47.45 -36.07 10.13
C ILE A 21 -46.65 -35.94 8.83
N VAL A 22 -47.27 -36.21 7.67
CA VAL A 22 -46.65 -36.08 6.35
C VAL A 22 -46.36 -34.62 6.04
N LEU A 23 -47.33 -33.73 6.29
CA LEU A 23 -47.16 -32.29 6.10
C LEU A 23 -46.08 -31.72 7.03
N ILE A 24 -46.02 -32.18 8.30
CA ILE A 24 -44.98 -31.76 9.25
C ILE A 24 -43.60 -32.22 8.79
N MET A 25 -43.45 -33.46 8.30
CA MET A 25 -42.17 -33.93 7.79
C MET A 25 -41.69 -33.13 6.59
N ILE A 26 -42.58 -32.83 5.64
CA ILE A 26 -42.23 -32.02 4.46
C ILE A 26 -41.84 -30.60 4.88
N ALA A 27 -42.57 -29.99 5.81
CA ALA A 27 -42.27 -28.65 6.32
C ALA A 27 -40.94 -28.61 7.11
N LEU A 28 -40.65 -29.63 7.91
CA LEU A 28 -39.38 -29.71 8.64
C LEU A 28 -38.20 -29.87 7.68
N LEU A 29 -38.35 -30.73 6.67
CA LEU A 29 -37.33 -30.93 5.63
C LEU A 29 -37.06 -29.64 4.85
N SER A 30 -38.10 -28.89 4.49
CA SER A 30 -37.91 -27.62 3.77
C SER A 30 -37.19 -26.56 4.62
N ILE A 31 -37.53 -26.44 5.91
CA ILE A 31 -36.84 -25.54 6.84
C ILE A 31 -35.37 -25.93 7.00
N LEU A 32 -35.08 -27.23 7.16
CA LEU A 32 -33.69 -27.73 7.28
C LEU A 32 -32.89 -27.49 5.99
N ALA A 33 -33.49 -27.69 4.82
CA ALA A 33 -32.85 -27.41 3.54
C ALA A 33 -32.52 -25.91 3.37
N MET A 34 -33.43 -25.01 3.78
CA MET A 34 -33.17 -23.57 3.77
C MET A 34 -32.06 -23.18 4.76
N ALA A 35 -32.07 -23.74 5.97
CA ALA A 35 -31.03 -23.49 6.96
C ALA A 35 -29.65 -23.95 6.49
N ALA A 36 -29.59 -25.13 5.86
CA ALA A 36 -28.39 -25.67 5.23
C ALA A 36 -27.83 -24.74 4.15
N LEU A 37 -28.69 -24.25 3.24
CA LEU A 37 -28.29 -23.30 2.19
C LEU A 37 -27.80 -21.97 2.77
N ALA A 38 -28.45 -21.48 3.83
CA ALA A 38 -28.04 -20.26 4.51
C ALA A 38 -26.65 -20.39 5.16
N LEU A 39 -26.32 -21.53 5.76
CA LEU A 39 -25.01 -21.79 6.35
C LEU A 39 -23.91 -21.86 5.28
N ASP A 40 -24.14 -22.58 4.19
CA ASP A 40 -23.16 -22.65 3.09
C ASP A 40 -22.99 -21.32 2.37
N GLY A 41 -24.06 -20.56 2.18
CA GLY A 41 -24.04 -19.21 1.63
C GLY A 41 -23.25 -18.26 2.52
N GLY A 42 -23.49 -18.29 3.83
CA GLY A 42 -22.72 -17.50 4.81
C GLY A 42 -21.24 -17.84 4.79
N HIS A 43 -20.90 -19.13 4.76
CA HIS A 43 -19.53 -19.61 4.63
C HIS A 43 -18.84 -19.12 3.36
N MET A 44 -19.54 -19.19 2.22
CA MET A 44 -19.04 -18.70 0.93
C MET A 44 -18.77 -17.20 0.96
N LEU A 45 -19.70 -16.41 1.51
CA LEU A 45 -19.56 -14.96 1.61
C LEU A 45 -18.40 -14.55 2.52
N VAL A 46 -18.24 -15.19 3.67
CA VAL A 46 -17.11 -14.91 4.58
C VAL A 46 -15.77 -15.23 3.92
N ASN A 47 -15.67 -16.38 3.25
CA ASN A 47 -14.45 -16.75 2.52
C ASN A 47 -14.17 -15.85 1.32
N LYS A 48 -15.20 -15.40 0.59
CA LYS A 48 -15.08 -14.41 -0.48
C LYS A 48 -14.50 -13.10 0.06
N THR A 49 -15.02 -12.57 1.17
CA THR A 49 -14.52 -11.34 1.79
C THR A 49 -13.08 -11.50 2.28
N ARG A 50 -12.76 -12.62 2.92
CA ARG A 50 -11.37 -12.92 3.36
C ARG A 50 -10.40 -13.01 2.18
N LEU A 51 -10.81 -13.68 1.10
CA LEU A 51 -9.99 -13.77 -0.11
C LEU A 51 -9.76 -12.39 -0.73
N GLN A 52 -10.80 -11.55 -0.83
CA GLN A 52 -10.65 -10.19 -1.35
C GLN A 52 -9.67 -9.37 -0.50
N ASN A 53 -9.84 -9.35 0.82
CA ASN A 53 -8.92 -8.64 1.71
C ASN A 53 -7.46 -9.11 1.56
N ALA A 54 -7.25 -10.43 1.39
CA ALA A 54 -5.92 -11.00 1.20
C ALA A 54 -5.31 -10.61 -0.16
N VAL A 55 -6.12 -10.59 -1.21
CA VAL A 55 -5.71 -10.18 -2.56
C VAL A 55 -5.48 -8.66 -2.65
N ASP A 56 -6.28 -7.85 -1.96
CA ASP A 56 -6.08 -6.40 -1.82
C ASP A 56 -4.75 -6.10 -1.11
N ALA A 57 -4.49 -6.77 0.02
CA ALA A 57 -3.22 -6.66 0.73
C ALA A 57 -2.02 -7.09 -0.14
N ALA A 58 -2.17 -8.18 -0.90
CA ALA A 58 -1.16 -8.66 -1.84
C ALA A 58 -0.87 -7.64 -2.95
N ALA A 59 -1.91 -7.05 -3.55
CA ALA A 59 -1.76 -6.02 -4.57
C ALA A 59 -1.08 -4.77 -4.00
N LEU A 60 -1.50 -4.29 -2.82
CA LEU A 60 -0.90 -3.13 -2.16
C LEU A 60 0.58 -3.35 -1.82
N SER A 61 0.92 -4.53 -1.31
CA SER A 61 2.31 -4.89 -1.02
C SER A 61 3.16 -4.96 -2.29
N GLY A 62 2.62 -5.56 -3.35
CA GLY A 62 3.26 -5.57 -4.67
C GLY A 62 3.50 -4.16 -5.20
N ALA A 63 2.49 -3.28 -5.16
CA ALA A 63 2.60 -1.89 -5.61
C ALA A 63 3.61 -1.08 -4.77
N LYS A 64 3.60 -1.24 -3.45
CA LYS A 64 4.61 -0.63 -2.57
C LYS A 64 6.02 -1.11 -2.93
N ARG A 65 6.18 -2.41 -3.17
CA ARG A 65 7.48 -2.96 -3.56
C ARG A 65 7.92 -2.44 -4.92
N LEU A 66 7.01 -2.34 -5.89
CA LEU A 66 7.28 -1.81 -7.23
C LEU A 66 7.85 -0.38 -7.15
N LEU A 67 7.30 0.44 -6.26
CA LEU A 67 7.78 1.81 -6.02
C LEU A 67 9.22 1.82 -5.48
N GLN A 68 9.57 0.89 -4.57
CA GLN A 68 10.91 0.78 -3.98
C GLN A 68 11.98 0.24 -4.94
N VAL A 69 11.61 -0.53 -5.95
CA VAL A 69 12.55 -1.18 -6.89
C VAL A 69 12.43 -0.64 -8.32
N SER A 70 11.75 0.48 -8.50
CA SER A 70 11.60 1.13 -9.81
C SER A 70 12.97 1.41 -10.44
N GLY A 71 13.14 1.02 -11.71
CA GLY A 71 14.42 1.14 -12.44
C GLY A 71 15.48 0.07 -12.12
N ALA A 72 15.26 -0.83 -11.16
CA ALA A 72 16.18 -1.92 -10.84
C ALA A 72 16.01 -3.13 -11.78
N VAL A 73 17.11 -3.82 -12.09
CA VAL A 73 17.09 -5.09 -12.84
C VAL A 73 16.34 -6.14 -12.01
N GLY A 74 15.35 -6.80 -12.62
CA GLY A 74 14.56 -7.86 -11.95
C GLY A 74 13.42 -7.35 -11.05
N ALA A 75 13.06 -6.06 -11.15
CA ALA A 75 11.97 -5.45 -10.39
C ALA A 75 10.67 -6.29 -10.37
N ALA A 76 10.21 -6.77 -11.54
CA ALA A 76 8.97 -7.54 -11.66
C ALA A 76 8.96 -8.82 -10.80
N THR A 77 10.06 -9.57 -10.74
CA THR A 77 10.15 -10.80 -9.94
C THR A 77 10.14 -10.50 -8.43
N VAL A 78 10.77 -9.39 -8.03
CA VAL A 78 10.77 -8.96 -6.62
C VAL A 78 9.37 -8.49 -6.19
N VAL A 79 8.65 -7.82 -7.09
CA VAL A 79 7.26 -7.38 -6.89
C VAL A 79 6.31 -8.57 -6.79
N GLU A 80 6.42 -9.53 -7.71
CA GLU A 80 5.65 -10.77 -7.70
C GLU A 80 5.83 -11.55 -6.40
N ARG A 81 7.09 -11.68 -5.93
CA ARG A 81 7.40 -12.32 -4.66
C ARG A 81 6.74 -11.60 -3.49
N ALA A 82 6.88 -10.27 -3.39
CA ALA A 82 6.29 -9.50 -2.28
C ALA A 82 4.75 -9.63 -2.23
N ALA A 83 4.09 -9.61 -3.40
CA ALA A 83 2.64 -9.82 -3.48
C ALA A 83 2.23 -11.22 -3.00
N ARG A 84 2.93 -12.27 -3.47
CA ARG A 84 2.65 -13.66 -3.07
C ARG A 84 2.95 -13.94 -1.60
N ASP A 85 4.04 -13.40 -1.07
CA ASP A 85 4.40 -13.54 0.35
C ASP A 85 3.33 -12.90 1.24
N THR A 86 2.80 -11.75 0.84
CA THR A 86 1.72 -11.08 1.57
C THR A 86 0.41 -11.87 1.53
N LEU A 87 0.10 -12.51 0.39
CA LEU A 87 -1.04 -13.41 0.28
C LEU A 87 -0.88 -14.63 1.20
N LEU A 88 0.32 -15.22 1.26
CA LEU A 88 0.64 -16.32 2.16
C LEU A 88 0.55 -15.92 3.63
N LEU A 89 1.06 -14.74 4.02
CA LEU A 89 0.94 -14.21 5.37
C LEU A 89 -0.53 -14.07 5.77
N ASN A 90 -1.36 -13.50 4.90
CA ASN A 90 -2.80 -13.42 5.15
C ASN A 90 -3.45 -14.80 5.29
N ALA A 91 -3.09 -15.75 4.44
CA ALA A 91 -3.62 -17.12 4.52
C ALA A 91 -3.21 -17.83 5.82
N SER A 92 -1.99 -17.60 6.31
CA SER A 92 -1.45 -18.17 7.54
C SER A 92 -1.94 -17.49 8.83
N ALA A 93 -2.70 -16.40 8.72
CA ALA A 93 -3.23 -15.70 9.89
C ALA A 93 -4.16 -16.61 10.71
N LEU A 94 -3.91 -16.68 12.03
CA LEU A 94 -4.59 -17.58 12.98
C LEU A 94 -6.12 -17.34 13.08
N ASN A 95 -6.65 -16.26 12.49
CA ASN A 95 -8.02 -15.79 12.63
C ASN A 95 -8.99 -16.32 11.55
N GLY A 96 -8.96 -17.63 11.28
CA GLY A 96 -9.97 -18.30 10.44
C GLY A 96 -9.67 -18.37 8.95
N ASN A 97 -8.44 -18.05 8.50
CA ASN A 97 -8.02 -18.22 7.10
C ASN A 97 -7.45 -19.62 6.79
N GLY A 98 -7.65 -20.61 7.69
CA GLY A 98 -7.10 -21.96 7.52
C GLY A 98 -7.57 -22.68 6.24
N GLU A 99 -8.79 -22.41 5.78
CA GLU A 99 -9.29 -22.94 4.51
C GLU A 99 -8.55 -22.34 3.30
N LEU A 100 -8.22 -21.04 3.36
CA LEU A 100 -7.43 -20.37 2.32
C LEU A 100 -6.01 -20.94 2.25
N ALA A 101 -5.35 -21.14 3.41
CA ALA A 101 -4.04 -21.78 3.47
C ALA A 101 -4.07 -23.22 2.92
N SER A 102 -5.13 -23.95 3.22
CA SER A 102 -5.33 -25.32 2.71
C SER A 102 -5.53 -25.34 1.20
N ALA A 103 -6.29 -24.40 0.64
CA ALA A 103 -6.51 -24.28 -0.80
C ALA A 103 -5.24 -23.90 -1.56
N ILE A 104 -4.40 -23.01 -1.01
CA ILE A 104 -3.09 -22.69 -1.57
C ILE A 104 -2.20 -23.94 -1.63
N THR A 105 -2.18 -24.73 -0.56
CA THR A 105 -1.41 -25.98 -0.49
C THR A 105 -1.90 -27.00 -1.52
N GLN A 106 -3.23 -27.16 -1.65
CA GLN A 106 -3.86 -28.06 -2.62
C GLN A 106 -3.62 -27.64 -4.07
N ALA A 107 -3.49 -26.34 -4.33
CA ALA A 107 -3.15 -25.82 -5.67
C ALA A 107 -1.68 -26.08 -6.06
N GLY A 108 -0.85 -26.64 -5.17
CA GLY A 108 0.59 -26.83 -5.40
C GLY A 108 1.43 -25.62 -5.00
N GLY A 109 0.86 -24.70 -4.21
CA GLY A 109 1.53 -23.50 -3.70
C GLY A 109 0.98 -22.20 -4.31
N VAL A 110 1.43 -21.07 -3.76
CA VAL A 110 0.92 -19.74 -4.10
C VAL A 110 1.13 -19.35 -5.57
N ASN A 111 2.16 -19.89 -6.22
CA ASN A 111 2.46 -19.62 -7.62
C ASN A 111 1.37 -20.14 -8.57
N SER A 112 0.76 -21.27 -8.22
CA SER A 112 -0.33 -21.88 -8.99
C SER A 112 -1.71 -21.37 -8.54
N PHE A 113 -1.80 -20.82 -7.34
CA PHE A 113 -3.04 -20.28 -6.78
C PHE A 113 -3.32 -18.84 -7.21
N ALA A 114 -2.28 -18.00 -7.31
CA ALA A 114 -2.40 -16.58 -7.57
C ALA A 114 -1.54 -16.10 -8.75
N VAL A 115 -2.16 -15.29 -9.60
CA VAL A 115 -1.53 -14.65 -10.76
C VAL A 115 -1.22 -13.20 -10.40
N VAL A 116 0.03 -12.78 -10.61
CA VAL A 116 0.49 -11.40 -10.41
C VAL A 116 0.91 -10.82 -11.75
N GLU A 117 0.38 -9.66 -12.10
CA GLU A 117 0.61 -9.00 -13.37
C GLU A 117 0.86 -7.50 -13.16
N LEU A 118 1.56 -6.87 -14.09
CA LEU A 118 1.95 -5.48 -14.03
C LEU A 118 1.43 -4.71 -15.26
N ALA A 119 1.17 -3.42 -15.09
CA ALA A 119 0.78 -2.51 -16.15
C ALA A 119 1.26 -1.08 -15.88
N ASN A 120 1.37 -0.25 -16.92
CA ASN A 120 1.61 1.20 -16.79
C ASN A 120 0.29 2.00 -16.69
N SER A 121 -0.86 1.35 -16.85
CA SER A 121 -2.19 1.93 -16.75
C SER A 121 -3.10 1.04 -15.90
N VAL A 122 -3.98 1.65 -15.12
CA VAL A 122 -5.02 0.94 -14.35
C VAL A 122 -5.96 0.12 -15.24
N TYR A 123 -6.06 0.48 -16.52
CA TYR A 123 -6.90 -0.21 -17.51
C TYR A 123 -6.17 -1.37 -18.21
N GLY A 124 -4.88 -1.55 -17.98
CA GLY A 124 -4.06 -2.58 -18.62
C GLY A 124 -3.49 -2.16 -19.99
N PRO A 125 -2.97 -3.12 -20.79
CA PRO A 125 -3.00 -4.56 -20.55
C PRO A 125 -2.09 -4.96 -19.38
N PHE A 126 -2.59 -5.85 -18.54
CA PHE A 126 -1.83 -6.45 -17.44
C PHE A 126 -1.14 -7.70 -17.96
N THR A 127 0.17 -7.77 -17.76
CA THR A 127 0.99 -8.91 -18.16
C THR A 127 2.14 -9.09 -17.17
N PHE A 128 2.77 -10.26 -17.17
CA PHE A 128 4.02 -10.49 -16.45
C PHE A 128 5.14 -10.78 -17.46
N PRO A 129 6.33 -10.16 -17.35
CA PRO A 129 6.78 -9.23 -16.31
C PRO A 129 6.22 -7.80 -16.41
N GLY A 130 5.42 -7.51 -17.45
CA GLY A 130 4.86 -6.17 -17.69
C GLY A 130 5.86 -5.20 -18.34
N PRO A 131 5.45 -3.95 -18.58
CA PRO A 131 6.32 -2.94 -19.18
C PRO A 131 7.33 -2.38 -18.17
N ALA A 132 8.44 -1.81 -18.64
CA ALA A 132 9.52 -1.31 -17.78
C ALA A 132 9.10 -0.10 -16.91
N ASP A 133 8.11 0.65 -17.36
CA ASP A 133 7.46 1.78 -16.68
C ASP A 133 6.19 1.35 -15.90
N ALA A 134 6.07 0.07 -15.54
CA ALA A 134 4.94 -0.43 -14.77
C ALA A 134 4.73 0.40 -13.50
N SER A 135 3.48 0.81 -13.30
CA SER A 135 3.03 1.60 -12.15
C SER A 135 1.91 0.91 -11.37
N TYR A 136 1.29 -0.12 -11.96
CA TYR A 136 0.17 -0.86 -11.36
C TYR A 136 0.53 -2.33 -11.23
N VAL A 137 0.08 -2.93 -10.14
CA VAL A 137 0.17 -4.36 -9.85
C VAL A 137 -1.23 -4.91 -9.67
N ARG A 138 -1.54 -5.99 -10.38
CA ARG A 138 -2.80 -6.73 -10.27
C ARG A 138 -2.53 -8.11 -9.73
N VAL A 139 -3.27 -8.49 -8.69
CA VAL A 139 -3.24 -9.84 -8.14
C VAL A 139 -4.62 -10.44 -8.37
N SER A 140 -4.67 -11.65 -8.91
CA SER A 140 -5.91 -12.39 -9.11
C SER A 140 -5.81 -13.83 -8.63
N VAL A 141 -6.90 -14.32 -8.07
CA VAL A 141 -7.12 -15.73 -7.71
C VAL A 141 -8.34 -16.19 -8.51
N PRO A 142 -8.14 -16.91 -9.62
CA PRO A 142 -9.23 -17.25 -10.53
C PRO A 142 -10.16 -18.32 -9.96
N ASN A 143 -9.65 -19.18 -9.07
CA ASN A 143 -10.42 -20.27 -8.49
C ASN A 143 -9.94 -20.59 -7.06
N TYR A 144 -10.77 -20.31 -6.07
CA TYR A 144 -10.64 -20.73 -4.67
C TYR A 144 -11.78 -21.70 -4.34
N PRO A 145 -11.55 -23.02 -4.45
CA PRO A 145 -12.53 -24.02 -4.08
C PRO A 145 -12.75 -24.04 -2.56
N LEU A 146 -14.02 -24.12 -2.14
CA LEU A 146 -14.43 -24.18 -0.75
C LEU A 146 -14.98 -25.55 -0.39
N SER A 147 -14.87 -25.91 0.88
CA SER A 147 -15.43 -27.13 1.42
C SER A 147 -16.96 -27.17 1.24
N PRO A 148 -17.50 -28.20 0.57
CA PRO A 148 -18.94 -28.40 0.45
C PRO A 148 -19.44 -29.12 1.71
N PHE A 149 -20.32 -28.48 2.50
CA PHE A 149 -20.96 -29.14 3.64
C PHE A 149 -22.35 -29.66 3.24
N PHE A 150 -23.33 -28.76 3.07
CA PHE A 150 -24.65 -29.13 2.57
C PHE A 150 -24.78 -28.99 1.05
N TRP A 151 -23.85 -28.27 0.41
CA TRP A 151 -23.76 -28.11 -1.04
C TRP A 151 -23.61 -29.45 -1.78
N GLY A 152 -23.07 -30.48 -1.12
CA GLY A 152 -23.03 -31.85 -1.64
C GLY A 152 -24.43 -32.46 -1.85
N ILE A 153 -25.43 -32.05 -1.07
CA ILE A 153 -26.83 -32.50 -1.25
C ILE A 153 -27.42 -31.91 -2.53
N LEU A 154 -27.08 -30.66 -2.86
CA LEU A 154 -27.47 -30.05 -4.14
C LEU A 154 -26.88 -30.81 -5.32
N GLN A 155 -25.66 -31.34 -5.23
CA GLN A 155 -25.07 -32.17 -6.29
C GLN A 155 -25.86 -33.47 -6.52
N VAL A 156 -26.39 -34.07 -5.45
CA VAL A 156 -27.24 -35.28 -5.53
C VAL A 156 -28.59 -34.99 -6.19
N ILE A 157 -29.16 -33.80 -5.99
CA ILE A 157 -30.51 -33.45 -6.45
C ILE A 157 -30.51 -32.73 -7.81
N ALA A 158 -29.52 -31.86 -8.06
CA ALA A 158 -29.45 -30.97 -9.21
C ALA A 158 -28.39 -31.38 -10.26
N GLY A 159 -27.60 -32.43 -9.99
CA GLY A 159 -26.55 -32.90 -10.90
C GLY A 159 -25.14 -32.34 -10.60
N PRO A 160 -24.13 -32.67 -11.42
CA PRO A 160 -22.70 -32.51 -11.08
C PRO A 160 -22.15 -31.09 -10.91
N ASP A 161 -22.94 -30.03 -11.05
CA ASP A 161 -22.43 -28.65 -11.13
C ASP A 161 -23.38 -27.70 -10.37
N PRO A 162 -22.92 -27.04 -9.28
CA PRO A 162 -21.70 -26.25 -9.33
C PRO A 162 -20.71 -26.55 -8.20
N ALA A 163 -19.43 -26.60 -8.53
CA ALA A 163 -18.36 -26.52 -7.54
C ALA A 163 -18.51 -25.22 -6.71
N LYS A 164 -18.55 -25.34 -5.38
CA LYS A 164 -18.60 -24.20 -4.46
C LYS A 164 -17.23 -23.53 -4.45
N ALA A 165 -17.05 -22.50 -5.27
CA ALA A 165 -15.80 -21.78 -5.40
C ALA A 165 -16.02 -20.27 -5.48
N VAL A 166 -14.99 -19.52 -5.12
CA VAL A 166 -14.96 -18.05 -5.23
C VAL A 166 -13.70 -17.62 -5.97
N ALA A 167 -13.72 -16.42 -6.56
CA ALA A 167 -12.57 -15.81 -7.20
C ALA A 167 -12.31 -14.43 -6.60
N ALA A 168 -11.13 -13.83 -6.81
CA ALA A 168 -10.81 -12.49 -6.34
C ALA A 168 -9.84 -11.79 -7.29
N ILE A 169 -9.91 -10.46 -7.34
CA ILE A 169 -8.99 -9.63 -8.11
C ILE A 169 -8.86 -8.27 -7.44
N ALA A 170 -7.62 -7.79 -7.32
CA ALA A 170 -7.30 -6.47 -6.81
C ALA A 170 -6.22 -5.84 -7.67
N THR A 171 -6.31 -4.52 -7.85
CA THR A 171 -5.29 -3.73 -8.55
C THR A 171 -4.87 -2.59 -7.63
N ALA A 172 -3.57 -2.43 -7.43
CA ALA A 172 -2.98 -1.34 -6.69
C ALA A 172 -1.96 -0.62 -7.57
N GLY A 173 -1.76 0.67 -7.31
CA GLY A 173 -0.81 1.52 -8.01
C GLY A 173 -0.47 2.75 -7.17
N PRO A 174 0.23 3.74 -7.73
CA PRO A 174 0.59 4.94 -7.00
C PRO A 174 -0.68 5.66 -6.53
N SER A 175 -0.70 5.98 -5.23
CA SER A 175 -1.63 6.91 -4.63
C SER A 175 -0.80 7.99 -3.94
N PRO A 176 -0.95 9.28 -4.30
CA PRO A 176 -1.90 9.83 -5.27
C PRO A 176 -1.38 9.72 -6.72
N THR A 177 -2.28 9.82 -7.71
CA THR A 177 -1.93 9.93 -9.14
C THR A 177 -1.24 11.26 -9.50
N SER A 178 -1.11 12.16 -8.53
CA SER A 178 -0.44 13.45 -8.56
C SER A 178 0.44 13.56 -7.30
N PRO A 179 1.65 14.14 -7.36
CA PRO A 179 2.44 14.38 -6.16
C PRO A 179 1.73 15.40 -5.25
N CYS A 180 1.23 14.92 -4.11
CA CYS A 180 0.76 15.72 -2.98
C CYS A 180 1.82 15.72 -1.87
N ASP A 181 1.70 16.64 -0.90
CA ASP A 181 2.64 16.76 0.23
C ASP A 181 4.11 16.85 -0.23
N VAL A 182 4.33 17.66 -1.27
CA VAL A 182 5.66 17.86 -1.84
C VAL A 182 6.41 18.86 -0.97
N VAL A 183 7.62 18.50 -0.55
CA VAL A 183 8.51 19.42 0.15
C VAL A 183 8.72 20.68 -0.71
N PRO A 184 8.55 21.91 -0.17
CA PRO A 184 8.57 23.15 -0.95
C PRO A 184 10.01 23.58 -1.33
N LEU A 185 10.79 22.64 -1.84
CA LEU A 185 12.16 22.83 -2.32
C LEU A 185 12.21 22.54 -3.81
N MET A 186 13.11 23.21 -4.51
CA MET A 186 13.35 22.95 -5.92
C MET A 186 14.84 22.85 -6.21
N VAL A 187 15.18 21.99 -7.15
CA VAL A 187 16.55 21.86 -7.65
C VAL A 187 16.51 21.96 -9.18
N CYS A 188 17.46 22.70 -9.75
CA CYS A 188 17.47 22.98 -11.19
C CYS A 188 18.21 21.88 -11.94
N GLY A 189 17.47 21.08 -12.70
CA GLY A 189 18.06 20.10 -13.59
C GLY A 189 18.60 20.72 -14.89
N ASN A 190 19.67 20.14 -15.42
CA ASN A 190 20.17 20.43 -16.76
C ASN A 190 19.64 19.39 -17.77
N PRO A 191 18.75 19.78 -18.72
CA PRO A 191 18.21 18.87 -19.73
C PRO A 191 19.28 18.19 -20.62
N ALA A 192 20.44 18.83 -20.80
CA ALA A 192 21.54 18.25 -21.58
C ALA A 192 22.29 17.11 -20.84
N GLN A 193 22.00 16.91 -19.54
CA GLN A 193 22.64 15.91 -18.70
C GLN A 193 21.63 14.83 -18.25
N TYR A 194 20.75 14.40 -19.15
CA TYR A 194 19.84 13.28 -18.91
C TYR A 194 20.32 12.02 -19.64
N ASP A 195 20.90 11.08 -18.89
CA ASP A 195 21.38 9.79 -19.38
C ASP A 195 21.15 8.69 -18.33
N PRO A 196 19.92 8.13 -18.28
CA PRO A 196 19.56 7.09 -17.31
C PRO A 196 20.41 5.82 -17.41
N ALA A 197 20.93 5.50 -18.60
CA ALA A 197 21.73 4.29 -18.80
C ALA A 197 23.05 4.34 -18.02
N ASN A 198 23.57 5.55 -17.78
CA ASN A 198 24.77 5.81 -16.99
C ASN A 198 24.46 6.40 -15.60
N GLY A 199 23.21 6.34 -15.15
CA GLY A 199 22.77 6.80 -13.83
C GLY A 199 22.77 8.32 -13.65
N MET A 200 22.72 9.10 -14.74
CA MET A 200 22.68 10.56 -14.71
C MET A 200 21.27 11.07 -15.00
N PHE A 201 20.73 11.90 -14.12
CA PHE A 201 19.38 12.44 -14.17
C PHE A 201 19.41 13.95 -14.06
N TRP A 202 19.40 14.64 -15.21
CA TRP A 202 19.43 16.11 -15.29
C TRP A 202 20.60 16.76 -14.52
N GLY A 203 21.78 16.13 -14.54
CA GLY A 203 22.97 16.60 -13.83
C GLY A 203 23.16 16.04 -12.42
N TYR A 204 22.22 15.22 -11.96
CA TYR A 204 22.30 14.54 -10.66
C TYR A 204 22.61 13.06 -10.84
N ARG A 205 23.44 12.52 -9.95
CA ARG A 205 23.57 11.07 -9.78
C ARG A 205 22.98 10.65 -8.46
N PHE A 206 22.47 9.44 -8.44
CA PHE A 206 21.98 8.86 -7.21
C PHE A 206 23.11 8.72 -6.20
N GLY A 207 22.87 9.19 -4.97
CA GLY A 207 23.83 9.12 -3.87
C GLY A 207 24.84 10.26 -3.80
N ASP A 208 24.75 11.27 -4.66
CA ASP A 208 25.54 12.49 -4.50
C ASP A 208 24.91 13.41 -3.46
N LEU A 209 25.74 14.06 -2.64
CA LEU A 209 25.27 15.12 -1.73
C LEU A 209 24.96 16.38 -2.53
N GLN A 210 23.79 16.96 -2.29
CA GLN A 210 23.31 18.16 -2.97
C GLN A 210 22.87 19.21 -1.95
N LEU A 211 23.26 20.46 -2.21
CA LEU A 211 22.74 21.59 -1.45
C LEU A 211 21.34 21.94 -1.95
N LEU A 212 20.34 21.70 -1.10
CA LEU A 212 18.92 21.92 -1.45
C LEU A 212 18.44 23.35 -1.20
N LYS A 213 19.19 24.12 -0.41
CA LYS A 213 18.87 25.50 -0.07
C LYS A 213 20.15 26.32 0.06
N THR A 214 20.37 27.27 -0.84
CA THR A 214 21.54 28.17 -0.81
C THR A 214 21.51 29.17 0.36
N ALA A 215 22.68 29.68 0.71
CA ALA A 215 22.88 30.68 1.75
C ALA A 215 22.73 32.11 1.19
N ALA A 216 22.80 33.11 2.08
CA ALA A 216 22.81 34.51 1.64
C ALA A 216 24.09 34.82 0.85
N ASN A 217 23.96 35.65 -0.20
CA ASN A 217 25.05 36.08 -1.09
C ASN A 217 25.58 35.02 -2.08
N ASP A 218 24.87 33.90 -2.25
CA ASP A 218 25.10 32.97 -3.35
C ASP A 218 24.34 33.40 -4.62
N ASP A 219 24.97 33.23 -5.79
CA ASP A 219 24.30 33.39 -7.08
C ASP A 219 23.31 32.24 -7.29
N SER A 220 22.03 32.55 -7.22
CA SER A 220 20.96 31.57 -7.40
C SER A 220 20.66 31.35 -8.88
N PRO A 221 20.64 30.11 -9.38
CA PRO A 221 20.38 29.81 -10.80
C PRO A 221 18.96 30.20 -11.25
N ILE A 222 18.06 30.48 -10.31
CA ILE A 222 16.67 30.89 -10.54
C ILE A 222 16.43 32.39 -10.30
N GLY A 223 17.52 33.17 -10.23
CA GLY A 223 17.50 34.62 -10.17
C GLY A 223 17.68 35.21 -8.77
N PRO A 224 18.01 36.51 -8.68
CA PRO A 224 18.37 37.16 -7.43
C PRO A 224 17.30 37.05 -6.33
N GLY A 225 17.73 36.79 -5.10
CA GLY A 225 16.85 36.71 -3.93
C GLY A 225 16.06 35.40 -3.79
N ASN A 226 16.25 34.43 -4.69
CA ASN A 226 15.69 33.10 -4.58
C ASN A 226 16.66 32.12 -3.90
N PHE A 227 16.15 31.30 -2.99
CA PHE A 227 16.94 30.35 -2.19
C PHE A 227 16.43 28.93 -2.34
N GLN A 228 16.00 28.55 -3.55
CA GLN A 228 15.48 27.20 -3.89
C GLN A 228 14.21 26.78 -3.13
N LEU A 229 13.47 27.74 -2.57
CA LEU A 229 12.18 27.50 -1.93
C LEU A 229 11.04 27.76 -2.91
N LEU A 230 9.95 27.00 -2.76
CA LEU A 230 8.69 27.17 -3.50
C LEU A 230 7.58 27.73 -2.60
N SER A 231 6.69 28.50 -3.19
CA SER A 231 5.45 28.98 -2.57
C SER A 231 4.31 28.08 -3.06
N LEU A 232 4.14 26.93 -2.40
CA LEU A 232 3.11 25.96 -2.76
C LEU A 232 1.77 26.28 -2.11
N ASP A 233 1.77 26.73 -0.85
CA ASP A 233 0.55 26.99 -0.07
C ASP A 233 0.48 28.44 0.46
N GLY A 234 1.01 29.36 -0.33
CA GLY A 234 1.04 30.79 -0.03
C GLY A 234 2.42 31.34 0.35
N ASN A 235 2.43 32.59 0.81
CA ASN A 235 3.64 33.38 1.00
C ASN A 235 3.96 33.61 2.47
N GLY A 236 5.23 33.51 2.83
CA GLY A 236 5.74 33.93 4.13
C GLY A 236 6.67 32.89 4.76
N GLY A 237 7.38 33.30 5.81
CA GLY A 237 8.26 32.37 6.52
C GLY A 237 7.50 31.28 7.27
N ASN A 238 6.37 31.65 7.89
CA ASN A 238 5.51 30.70 8.61
C ASN A 238 4.97 29.61 7.66
N VAL A 239 4.51 30.00 6.46
CA VAL A 239 4.06 29.03 5.45
C VAL A 239 5.17 28.06 5.07
N VAL A 240 6.40 28.55 4.83
CA VAL A 240 7.56 27.68 4.54
C VAL A 240 7.84 26.71 5.68
N ARG A 241 7.77 27.18 6.94
CA ARG A 241 7.95 26.34 8.11
C ARG A 241 6.91 25.23 8.17
N ASP A 242 5.64 25.61 8.12
CA ASP A 242 4.52 24.68 8.28
C ASP A 242 4.52 23.69 7.09
N SER A 243 4.90 24.16 5.90
CA SER A 243 5.09 23.32 4.71
C SER A 243 6.23 22.32 4.83
N LEU A 244 7.41 22.73 5.33
CA LEU A 244 8.55 21.84 5.54
C LEU A 244 8.31 20.82 6.66
N ALA A 245 7.40 21.14 7.59
CA ALA A 245 6.93 20.22 8.61
C ALA A 245 5.94 19.16 8.09
N GLY A 246 5.49 19.25 6.83
CA GLY A 246 4.51 18.33 6.22
C GLY A 246 3.07 18.86 6.23
N GLY A 247 2.87 20.17 6.38
CA GLY A 247 1.54 20.79 6.39
C GLY A 247 0.97 21.11 5.01
N ILE A 248 1.54 20.60 3.90
CA ILE A 248 1.04 20.89 2.55
C ILE A 248 -0.06 19.90 2.19
N GLU A 249 -1.27 20.41 2.01
CA GLU A 249 -2.41 19.60 1.50
C GLU A 249 -2.58 19.72 -0.03
N ARG A 250 -1.76 20.53 -0.70
CA ARG A 250 -1.83 20.76 -2.15
C ARG A 250 -1.27 19.56 -2.95
N CYS A 251 -2.07 19.08 -3.88
CA CYS A 251 -1.64 18.16 -4.94
C CYS A 251 -1.26 18.95 -6.19
N ASN A 252 -0.07 18.68 -6.74
CA ASN A 252 0.46 19.39 -7.91
C ASN A 252 0.43 18.48 -9.14
N ASN A 253 0.11 19.01 -10.31
CA ASN A 253 0.18 18.23 -11.54
C ASN A 253 1.52 18.44 -12.26
N VAL A 254 2.02 17.39 -12.91
CA VAL A 254 3.21 17.52 -13.76
C VAL A 254 2.92 18.51 -14.89
N GLY A 255 3.79 19.50 -15.07
CA GLY A 255 3.62 20.58 -16.05
C GLY A 255 2.88 21.82 -15.52
N GLU A 256 2.41 21.79 -14.27
CA GLU A 256 1.85 22.96 -13.60
C GLU A 256 2.95 24.00 -13.27
N GLN A 257 2.61 25.28 -13.36
CA GLN A 257 3.52 26.34 -12.92
C GLN A 257 3.46 26.51 -11.40
N VAL A 258 4.62 26.52 -10.76
CA VAL A 258 4.78 26.80 -9.33
C VAL A 258 5.50 28.13 -9.13
N GLN A 259 5.13 28.86 -8.09
CA GLN A 259 5.78 30.11 -7.73
C GLN A 259 7.02 29.84 -6.87
N THR A 260 8.12 30.53 -7.13
CA THR A 260 9.26 30.51 -6.22
C THR A 260 8.94 31.32 -4.96
N LYS A 261 9.64 31.04 -3.86
CA LYS A 261 9.55 31.79 -2.62
C LYS A 261 10.87 32.55 -2.37
N PRO A 262 10.96 33.82 -2.81
CA PRO A 262 12.12 34.66 -2.50
C PRO A 262 12.27 34.91 -0.99
N GLY A 263 13.51 35.22 -0.59
CA GLY A 263 13.89 35.52 0.79
C GLY A 263 14.43 34.30 1.55
N ASN A 264 15.55 34.50 2.25
CA ASN A 264 16.38 33.42 2.77
C ASN A 264 15.68 32.51 3.80
N THR A 265 14.71 33.05 4.56
CA THR A 265 13.79 32.27 5.42
C THR A 265 14.48 31.18 6.28
N VAL A 266 15.70 31.42 6.77
CA VAL A 266 16.55 30.39 7.40
C VAL A 266 15.89 29.78 8.63
N GLY A 267 15.47 30.62 9.59
CA GLY A 267 14.85 30.17 10.83
C GLY A 267 13.60 29.31 10.61
N PRO A 268 12.59 29.80 9.87
CA PRO A 268 11.40 29.01 9.60
C PRO A 268 11.70 27.72 8.82
N SER A 269 12.68 27.73 7.89
CA SER A 269 13.05 26.51 7.15
C SER A 269 13.61 25.43 8.06
N VAL A 270 14.53 25.79 8.96
CA VAL A 270 15.12 24.86 9.93
C VAL A 270 14.07 24.38 10.93
N GLN A 271 13.23 25.28 11.44
CA GLN A 271 12.15 24.92 12.39
C GLN A 271 11.19 23.88 11.80
N GLY A 272 10.79 24.04 10.54
CA GLY A 272 9.88 23.11 9.87
C GLY A 272 10.55 21.77 9.59
N LEU A 273 11.76 21.78 9.03
CA LEU A 273 12.47 20.55 8.69
C LEU A 273 12.83 19.73 9.94
N ASN A 274 13.16 20.38 11.06
CA ASN A 274 13.53 19.72 12.31
C ASN A 274 12.40 18.88 12.92
N THR A 275 11.13 19.21 12.68
CA THR A 275 10.01 18.41 13.22
C THR A 275 10.01 16.99 12.66
N ARG A 276 10.46 16.83 11.40
CA ARG A 276 10.62 15.52 10.75
C ARG A 276 11.62 14.62 11.47
N PHE A 277 12.61 15.22 12.13
CA PHE A 277 13.59 14.52 12.97
C PHE A 277 13.21 14.51 14.46
N GLY A 278 11.97 14.86 14.80
CA GLY A 278 11.45 14.86 16.17
C GLY A 278 11.91 16.03 17.03
N ASN A 279 12.51 17.07 16.44
CA ASN A 279 12.95 18.28 17.13
C ASN A 279 11.98 19.45 16.89
N TYR A 280 11.32 19.90 17.96
CA TYR A 280 10.30 20.96 17.93
C TYR A 280 10.78 22.26 18.58
N GLN A 281 12.10 22.51 18.59
CA GLN A 281 12.64 23.75 19.13
C GLN A 281 12.33 24.94 18.22
N GLY A 282 11.53 25.88 18.72
CA GLY A 282 11.12 27.09 18.00
C GLY A 282 9.92 26.86 17.07
N GLY A 283 9.35 27.95 16.55
CA GLY A 283 8.28 27.88 15.55
C GLY A 283 6.87 27.53 16.05
N ASN A 284 6.70 27.17 17.32
CA ASN A 284 5.40 26.81 17.93
C ASN A 284 4.68 25.66 17.20
N LEU A 285 5.43 24.69 16.71
CA LEU A 285 4.91 23.45 16.11
C LEU A 285 4.79 22.36 17.19
N SER A 286 3.83 21.45 17.03
CA SER A 286 3.59 20.36 17.97
C SER A 286 3.82 19.00 17.31
N ARG A 287 4.21 18.01 18.11
CA ARG A 287 4.33 16.61 17.67
C ARG A 287 2.99 16.00 17.24
N GLN A 288 1.89 16.52 17.79
CA GLN A 288 0.56 16.03 17.47
C GLN A 288 0.12 16.45 16.08
N ASP A 289 0.41 17.71 15.70
CA ASP A 289 0.01 18.26 14.41
C ASP A 289 1.01 17.89 13.31
N TYR A 290 2.31 17.81 13.66
CA TYR A 290 3.41 17.50 12.74
C TYR A 290 4.22 16.32 13.30
N PRO A 291 3.73 15.07 13.18
CA PRO A 291 4.47 13.91 13.66
C PRO A 291 5.81 13.77 12.93
N PRO A 292 6.86 13.24 13.60
CA PRO A 292 8.14 13.03 12.96
C PRO A 292 8.09 11.88 11.96
N ASP A 293 9.11 11.78 11.12
CA ASP A 293 9.32 10.63 10.24
C ASP A 293 9.62 9.37 11.07
N LEU A 294 9.43 8.20 10.46
CA LEU A 294 9.73 6.91 11.11
C LEU A 294 11.21 6.78 11.48
N VAL A 295 12.08 7.29 10.61
CA VAL A 295 13.53 7.30 10.82
C VAL A 295 13.96 8.73 11.08
N ILE A 296 14.25 9.05 12.35
CA ILE A 296 14.63 10.39 12.81
C ILE A 296 16.15 10.57 12.99
N THR A 297 16.93 9.52 12.81
CA THR A 297 18.40 9.59 12.89
C THR A 297 18.93 10.33 11.67
N ALA A 298 19.85 11.27 11.90
CA ALA A 298 20.53 12.00 10.84
C ALA A 298 21.94 12.39 11.28
N THR A 299 22.82 12.56 10.30
CA THR A 299 24.14 13.15 10.50
C THR A 299 24.04 14.67 10.37
N ASP A 300 24.55 15.41 11.35
CA ASP A 300 24.66 16.87 11.24
C ASP A 300 25.78 17.23 10.26
N LEU A 301 25.42 17.89 9.17
CA LEU A 301 26.31 18.25 8.08
C LEU A 301 26.35 19.77 7.92
N LYS A 302 27.55 20.31 7.75
CA LYS A 302 27.78 21.73 7.50
C LYS A 302 28.37 21.91 6.11
N TYR A 303 27.81 22.83 5.33
CA TYR A 303 28.47 23.31 4.12
C TYR A 303 29.44 24.43 4.49
N ASP A 304 30.71 24.29 4.14
CA ASP A 304 31.73 25.31 4.33
C ASP A 304 32.12 25.93 2.98
N ASP A 305 31.65 27.16 2.77
CA ASP A 305 31.89 28.00 1.60
C ASP A 305 33.22 28.77 1.66
N LYS A 306 33.92 28.73 2.80
CA LYS A 306 35.22 29.41 3.00
C LYS A 306 36.40 28.55 2.57
N GLU A 307 36.21 27.25 2.47
CA GLU A 307 37.20 26.31 1.96
C GLU A 307 37.31 26.39 0.42
N SER A 308 38.47 26.03 -0.12
CA SER A 308 38.71 26.03 -1.58
C SER A 308 39.22 24.65 -2.05
N PRO A 309 38.40 23.85 -2.75
CA PRO A 309 37.00 24.12 -3.10
C PRO A 309 36.06 24.05 -1.89
N PRO A 310 34.88 24.72 -1.94
CA PRO A 310 33.83 24.56 -0.94
C PRO A 310 33.47 23.09 -0.75
N ARG A 311 33.19 22.69 0.49
CA ARG A 311 32.97 21.28 0.83
C ARG A 311 31.94 21.10 1.94
N ILE A 312 31.37 19.90 1.99
CA ILE A 312 30.51 19.48 3.09
C ILE A 312 31.39 18.83 4.17
N GLU A 313 31.12 19.17 5.42
CA GLU A 313 31.89 18.74 6.58
C GLU A 313 31.01 18.16 7.68
N HIS A 314 31.56 17.19 8.41
CA HIS A 314 31.04 16.70 9.68
C HIS A 314 32.14 16.86 10.72
N GLN A 315 31.86 17.57 11.82
CA GLN A 315 32.86 17.85 12.87
C GLN A 315 34.17 18.46 12.32
N ASN A 316 34.06 19.39 11.35
CA ASN A 316 35.18 20.02 10.63
C ASN A 316 36.06 19.05 9.83
N GLN A 317 35.54 17.87 9.46
CA GLN A 317 36.21 16.93 8.57
C GLN A 317 35.44 16.82 7.25
N PRO A 318 36.12 16.80 6.08
CA PRO A 318 35.48 16.61 4.79
C PRO A 318 34.64 15.33 4.75
N VAL A 319 33.43 15.43 4.21
CA VAL A 319 32.53 14.30 3.98
C VAL A 319 32.67 13.82 2.54
N THR A 320 32.85 12.51 2.40
CA THR A 320 32.86 11.81 1.11
C THR A 320 31.52 11.12 0.91
N SER A 321 30.93 11.31 -0.27
CA SER A 321 29.71 10.61 -0.69
C SER A 321 30.02 9.66 -1.84
N SER A 322 29.53 8.42 -1.75
CA SER A 322 29.69 7.44 -2.82
C SER A 322 28.54 6.44 -2.82
N ASN A 323 27.74 6.43 -3.88
CA ASN A 323 26.59 5.52 -4.05
C ASN A 323 25.64 5.51 -2.84
N GLY A 324 25.42 6.69 -2.24
CA GLY A 324 24.53 6.87 -1.10
C GLY A 324 25.18 6.59 0.26
N ASN A 325 26.44 6.15 0.30
CA ASN A 325 27.20 6.01 1.55
C ASN A 325 27.92 7.30 1.91
N LEU A 326 27.87 7.71 3.18
CA LEU A 326 28.61 8.86 3.71
C LEU A 326 29.74 8.43 4.64
N SER A 327 30.89 9.07 4.51
CA SER A 327 32.02 8.85 5.40
C SER A 327 32.83 10.13 5.62
N SER A 328 33.49 10.21 6.77
CA SER A 328 34.52 11.20 7.06
C SER A 328 35.77 10.50 7.59
N ALA A 329 36.80 11.27 7.92
CA ALA A 329 38.00 10.75 8.58
C ALA A 329 37.70 10.04 9.91
N SER A 330 36.57 10.32 10.56
CA SER A 330 36.16 9.67 11.81
C SER A 330 35.38 8.36 11.62
N GLY A 331 35.04 7.99 10.38
CA GLY A 331 34.35 6.74 10.06
C GLY A 331 33.11 6.94 9.17
N ALA A 332 32.28 5.89 9.10
CA ALA A 332 31.00 5.93 8.41
C ALA A 332 30.01 6.87 9.15
N LEU A 333 29.20 7.57 8.39
CA LEU A 333 28.18 8.51 8.87
C LEU A 333 26.81 7.96 8.47
N PHE A 334 25.78 8.24 9.27
CA PHE A 334 24.43 7.83 8.93
C PHE A 334 24.01 8.46 7.59
N ASP A 335 23.59 7.62 6.66
CA ASP A 335 23.39 7.98 5.25
C ASP A 335 22.11 7.40 4.63
N TYR A 336 21.99 7.51 3.31
CA TYR A 336 20.82 7.04 2.58
C TYR A 336 20.63 5.51 2.69
N ASN A 337 21.71 4.73 2.64
CA ASN A 337 21.62 3.27 2.69
C ASN A 337 21.25 2.79 4.10
N ASP A 338 21.75 3.45 5.14
CA ASP A 338 21.31 3.22 6.52
C ASP A 338 19.83 3.58 6.70
N TRP A 339 19.41 4.73 6.19
CA TRP A 339 18.01 5.16 6.20
C TRP A 339 17.09 4.16 5.47
N LEU A 340 17.52 3.63 4.32
CA LEU A 340 16.78 2.64 3.55
C LEU A 340 16.61 1.35 4.34
N GLN A 341 17.66 0.88 5.02
CA GLN A 341 17.59 -0.27 5.92
C GLN A 341 16.66 -0.03 7.10
N ALA A 342 16.80 1.11 7.79
CA ALA A 342 15.97 1.47 8.94
C ALA A 342 14.48 1.57 8.54
N SER A 343 14.20 2.19 7.40
CA SER A 343 12.84 2.30 6.86
C SER A 343 12.23 0.93 6.53
N ALA A 344 13.03 0.01 5.99
CA ALA A 344 12.60 -1.36 5.74
C ALA A 344 12.31 -2.11 7.06
N ALA A 345 13.12 -1.93 8.10
CA ALA A 345 12.92 -2.53 9.41
C ALA A 345 11.65 -2.00 10.11
N CYS A 346 11.41 -0.69 10.08
CA CYS A 346 10.17 -0.10 10.61
C CYS A 346 8.94 -0.67 9.89
N ALA A 347 8.99 -0.80 8.56
CA ALA A 347 7.88 -1.38 7.78
C ALA A 347 7.65 -2.87 8.10
N ALA A 348 8.68 -3.60 8.53
CA ALA A 348 8.60 -4.98 8.97
C ALA A 348 8.19 -5.13 10.45
N GLY A 349 8.07 -4.03 11.20
CA GLY A 349 7.79 -4.05 12.65
C GLY A 349 8.98 -4.53 13.50
N THR A 350 10.20 -4.48 12.95
CA THR A 350 11.44 -4.94 13.59
C THR A 350 12.43 -3.81 13.88
N GLY A 351 12.09 -2.58 13.48
CA GLY A 351 12.91 -1.37 13.63
C GLY A 351 12.37 -0.41 14.69
#